data_AF-A0AA38LKD0-F1
#
_entry.id   AF-A0AA38LKD0-F1
#
_cell.length_a   1.000
_cell.length_b   1.000
_cell.length_c   1.000
_cell.angle_alpha   90.00
_cell.angle_beta   90.00
_cell.angle_gamma   90.00
#
_symmetry.space_group_name_H-M   'P 1'
#
loop_
_entity.id
_entity.type
_entity.pdbx_description
1 polymer ?
#
loop_
_entity_poly.entity_id
_entity_poly.type
_entity_poly.pdbx_seq_one_letter_code
_entity_poly.pdbx_strand_id
1 'polypeptide(L)' 'EHLILLSAVMADEWKKPYSRELAAFPSSSVRVSKFWPSTGRVDNVYGDRNLVCTLLPAVEAIEEQQSVAAQL' A
#
# COMPACT_ATOMS: atom_id res chain seq x y z
N GLU A 1 -7.80 0.96 1.10
CA GLU A 1 -6.74 1.72 0.40
C GLU A 1 -5.28 1.30 0.71
N HIS A 2 -5.05 0.15 1.36
CA HIS A 2 -3.70 -0.36 1.64
C HIS A 2 -3.33 -1.47 0.65
N LEU A 3 -3.28 -1.14 -0.63
CA LEU A 3 -2.73 -2.06 -1.61
C LEU A 3 -1.21 -1.97 -1.57
N ILE A 4 -0.58 -3.13 -1.39
CA ILE A 4 0.83 -3.42 -1.70
C ILE A 4 1.18 -2.67 -3.00
N LEU A 5 2.30 -1.93 -3.03
CA LEU A 5 2.59 -1.06 -4.17
C LEU A 5 2.69 -1.83 -5.50
N LEU A 6 3.11 -3.09 -5.44
CA LEU A 6 3.06 -4.01 -6.58
C LEU A 6 1.63 -4.27 -7.07
N SER A 7 0.71 -4.61 -6.17
CA SER A 7 -0.70 -4.86 -6.49
C SER A 7 -1.37 -3.62 -7.10
N ALA A 8 -1.06 -2.43 -6.58
CA ALA A 8 -1.59 -1.18 -7.13
C ALA A 8 -1.12 -0.90 -8.58
N VAL A 9 0.11 -1.27 -8.93
CA VAL A 9 0.64 -1.11 -10.30
C VAL A 9 0.12 -2.22 -11.23
N MET A 10 -0.11 -3.42 -10.70
CA MET A 10 -0.62 -4.58 -11.43
C MET A 10 -2.16 -4.63 -11.55
N ALA A 11 -2.88 -3.72 -10.90
CA ALA A 11 -4.34 -3.66 -10.97
C ALA A 11 -4.86 -3.47 -12.41
N ASP A 12 -6.06 -3.95 -12.71
CA ASP A 12 -6.66 -3.81 -14.04
C ASP A 12 -6.95 -2.33 -14.36
N GLU A 13 -7.51 -1.60 -13.40
CA GLU A 13 -7.85 -0.18 -13.55
C GLU A 13 -6.75 0.75 -13.06
N TRP A 14 -6.47 1.81 -13.83
CA TRP A 14 -5.50 2.85 -13.46
C TRP A 14 -6.10 4.25 -13.61
N LYS A 15 -6.43 4.88 -12.48
CA LYS A 15 -7.15 6.17 -12.41
C LYS A 15 -6.24 7.39 -12.15
N LYS A 16 -4.92 7.21 -12.21
CA LYS A 16 -3.96 8.30 -11.94
C LYS A 16 -3.62 9.07 -13.23
N PRO A 17 -3.38 10.39 -13.18
CA PRO A 17 -3.10 11.22 -14.36
C PRO A 17 -1.70 11.03 -14.95
N TYR A 18 -0.91 10.09 -14.44
CA TYR A 18 0.44 9.74 -14.91
C TYR A 18 0.49 8.25 -15.27
N SER A 19 1.40 7.83 -16.15
CA SER A 19 1.49 6.43 -16.58
C SER A 19 2.03 5.50 -15.48
N ARG A 20 1.72 4.20 -15.58
CA ARG A 20 2.27 3.17 -14.69
C ARG A 20 3.79 3.07 -14.79
N GLU A 21 4.35 3.31 -15.97
CA GLU A 21 5.80 3.32 -16.17
C GLU A 21 6.47 4.47 -15.42
N LEU A 22 5.89 5.67 -15.44
CA LEU A 22 6.41 6.79 -14.64
C LEU A 22 6.28 6.51 -13.14
N ALA A 23 5.23 5.81 -12.72
CA ALA A 23 5.03 5.42 -11.32
C ALA A 23 6.07 4.40 -10.84
N ALA A 24 6.39 3.40 -11.66
CA ALA A 24 7.26 2.28 -11.29
C ALA A 24 8.73 2.53 -11.66
N PHE A 25 9.02 3.24 -12.75
CA PHE A 25 10.36 3.37 -13.33
C PHE A 25 10.68 4.83 -13.69
N PRO A 26 10.85 5.72 -12.70
CA PRO A 26 11.11 7.13 -12.94
C PRO A 26 12.51 7.42 -13.51
N SER A 27 13.49 6.54 -13.30
CA SER A 27 14.86 6.69 -13.82
C SER A 27 15.40 5.38 -14.40
N SER A 28 16.40 5.47 -15.27
CA SER A 28 17.03 4.31 -15.91
C SER A 28 17.70 3.37 -14.90
N SER A 29 18.28 3.89 -13.82
CA SER A 29 18.89 3.09 -12.75
C SER A 29 17.89 2.18 -12.04
N VAL A 30 16.64 2.64 -11.84
CA VAL A 30 15.57 1.87 -11.20
C VAL A 30 15.09 0.71 -12.08
N ARG A 31 15.35 0.75 -13.40
CA ARG A 31 15.07 -0.37 -14.31
C ARG A 31 16.10 -1.49 -14.18
N VAL A 32 17.34 -1.17 -13.80
CA VAL A 32 18.43 -2.15 -13.63
C VAL A 32 18.29 -2.89 -12.31
N SER A 33 17.95 -2.17 -11.24
CA SER A 33 17.69 -2.76 -9.92
C SER A 33 16.42 -2.15 -9.33
N LYS A 34 15.35 -2.97 -9.30
CA LYS A 34 14.04 -2.54 -8.83
C LYS A 34 13.75 -3.12 -7.45
N PHE A 35 13.64 -2.24 -6.47
CA PHE A 35 13.08 -2.57 -5.16
C PHE A 35 11.59 -2.20 -5.13
N TRP A 36 10.75 -3.13 -4.65
CA TRP A 36 9.31 -2.92 -4.53
C TRP A 36 8.95 -2.68 -3.06
N PRO A 37 8.30 -1.55 -2.74
CA PRO A 37 7.75 -1.36 -1.41
C PRO A 37 6.61 -2.36 -1.16
N SER A 38 6.64 -3.01 0.00
CA SER A 38 5.63 -3.97 0.44
C SER A 38 4.33 -3.30 0.90
N THR A 39 4.35 -2.01 1.19
CA THR A 39 3.16 -1.27 1.62
C THR A 39 3.06 0.06 0.87
N GLY A 40 1.83 0.58 0.76
CA GLY A 40 1.58 1.93 0.29
C GLY A 40 1.95 2.98 1.33
N ARG A 41 1.50 4.22 1.12
CA ARG A 41 1.68 5.30 2.09
C ARG A 41 0.98 4.95 3.41
N VAL A 42 1.70 5.05 4.52
CA VAL A 42 1.14 4.85 5.86
C VAL A 42 0.25 6.03 6.26
N ASP A 43 -0.89 5.74 6.88
CA ASP A 43 -1.75 6.76 7.49
C ASP A 43 -1.33 6.99 8.94
N ASN A 44 -0.73 8.16 9.19
CA ASN A 44 -0.26 8.51 10.53
C ASN A 44 -1.40 8.87 11.47
N VAL A 45 -2.47 9.52 10.97
CA VAL A 45 -3.57 10.01 11.82
C VAL A 45 -4.39 8.84 12.36
N TYR A 46 -4.58 7.81 11.54
CA TYR A 46 -5.22 6.59 12.00
C TYR A 46 -4.41 5.87 13.07
N GLY A 47 -3.09 5.78 12.90
CA GLY A 47 -2.19 5.17 13.89
C GLY A 47 -2.16 5.92 15.23
N ASP A 48 -2.17 7.24 15.19
CA ASP A 48 -2.22 8.07 16.41
C ASP A 48 -3.55 7.93 17.17
N ARG A 49 -4.66 7.66 16.46
CA ARG A 49 -6.00 7.48 17.05
C ARG A 49 -6.29 6.05 17.50
N ASN A 50 -5.67 5.05 16.87
CA ASN A 50 -5.85 3.63 17.14
C ASN A 50 -4.50 3.01 17.54
N LEU A 51 -4.05 3.35 18.74
CA LEU A 51 -2.71 2.99 19.21
C LEU A 51 -2.62 1.50 19.54
N VAL A 52 -1.95 0.74 18.67
CA VAL A 52 -1.61 -0.66 18.88
C VAL A 52 -0.09 -0.81 18.89
N CYS A 53 0.49 -1.10 20.06
CA CYS A 53 1.94 -1.21 20.26
C CYS A 53 2.39 -2.64 20.58
N THR A 54 1.50 -3.62 20.47
CA THR A 54 1.78 -5.04 20.64
C THR A 54 1.51 -5.78 19.35
N LEU A 55 2.08 -6.98 19.21
CA LEU A 55 1.75 -7.84 18.08
C LEU A 55 0.26 -8.19 18.16
N LEU A 56 -0.49 -7.86 17.11
CA LEU A 56 -1.85 -8.37 16.96
C LEU A 56 -1.77 -9.88 16.68
N PRO A 57 -2.62 -10.69 17.33
CA PRO A 57 -2.86 -12.06 16.91
C PRO A 57 -3.18 -12.08 15.40
N ALA A 58 -2.66 -13.07 14.68
CA ALA A 58 -2.81 -13.15 13.23
C ALA A 58 -4.28 -13.12 12.74
N VAL A 59 -5.22 -13.51 13.60
CA VAL A 59 -6.66 -13.50 13.31
C VAL A 59 -7.24 -12.07 13.36
N GLU A 60 -6.89 -11.29 14.38
CA GLU A 60 -7.40 -9.92 14.58
C GLU A 60 -6.82 -8.94 13.55
N ALA A 61 -5.56 -9.15 13.15
CA ALA A 61 -4.89 -8.34 12.13
C ALA A 61 -5.56 -8.41 10.75
N ILE A 62 -6.28 -9.49 10.43
CA ILE A 62 -6.98 -9.67 9.15
C ILE A 62 -8.34 -8.96 9.18
N GLU A 63 -9.04 -8.99 10.31
CA GLU A 63 -10.36 -8.40 10.49
C GLU A 63 -10.32 -6.85 10.50
N GLU A 64 -9.32 -6.26 11.15
CA GLU A 64 -9.13 -4.79 11.13
C GLU A 64 -8.75 -4.28 9.74
N GLN A 65 -7.96 -5.06 8.97
CA GLN A 65 -7.62 -4.70 7.59
C GLN A 65 -8.83 -4.78 6.65
N GLN A 66 -9.82 -5.62 6.96
CA GLN A 66 -11.07 -5.75 6.21
C GLN A 66 -12.11 -4.68 6.59
N SER A 67 -12.23 -4.31 7.88
CA SER A 67 -13.19 -3.30 8.34
C SER A 67 -12.82 -1.89 7.87
N VAL A 68 -11.53 -1.55 7.86
CA VAL A 68 -11.01 -0.31 7.27
C VAL A 68 -11.14 -0.30 5.74
N ALA A 69 -11.02 -1.47 5.09
CA ALA A 69 -11.22 -1.58 3.64
C ALA A 69 -12.70 -1.49 3.21
N ALA A 70 -13.64 -1.78 4.10
CA ALA A 70 -15.08 -1.72 3.82
C ALA A 70 -15.74 -0.36 4.11
N GLN A 71 -15.01 0.56 4.77
CA GLN A 71 -15.49 1.91 5.12
C GLN A 71 -15.07 3.00 4.12
N LEU A 72 -14.42 2.61 3.02
CA LEU A 72 -14.01 3.47 1.89
C LEU A 72 -14.60 2.91 0.59
#